data_AF-A0A8H8RQW8-F1
#
_entry.id   AF-A0A8H8RQW8-F1
#
_cell.length_a   1.000
_cell.length_b   1.000
_cell.length_c   1.000
_cell.angle_alpha   90.00
_cell.angle_beta   90.00
_cell.angle_gamma   90.00
#
_symmetry.space_group_name_H-M   'P 1'
#
loop_
_entity.id
_entity.type
_entity.pdbx_description
1 polymer ?
#
loop_
_entity_poly.entity_id
_entity_poly.type
_entity_poly.pdbx_seq_one_letter_code
_entity_poly.pdbx_strand_id
1 'polypeptide(L)'
;MSDLKGPDSAFFTPSDVIVLDELYRDINDHEASKGRNQPQIALDRLSGLADPKHPDFQPTVFCAWDAEEPKKKSSRTLRESILQLYINWARTVVRHETDVVFLTHIILYFLTTVPSALYLFYDFHMLHGIAHLLLTIWYSGAFTLMMHNHIHNNGVLSKPYAIFDWTFPYILEPLMGHTWDSYYYHHVKAHHVEANGPDDLSSTIRYQRDSVVAFLQYELRFLLMCWIDLPLYFMSKRKYDLAAKVFCSEISSYTGMILLARWNFKPTLFVLILPFVVLRLGLMIGNWGQHALVDEVEPDSDFRSSITLIDVPSNRFCFNDGYHTSHHLNPRRHWRDHPRAFLQAKERYADEGALVFQNIDYLEITFRCLTKNYMHLAKQLVPIGKQIGMSQVELAEMLKTKMRRFSEEEIAAKFAKFEVEEIKKRAEEKRVQ
;
A
#
# COMPACT_ATOMS: atom_id res chain seq x y z
N MET A 1 15.76 14.07 26.06
CA MET A 1 15.54 12.72 25.49
C MET A 1 14.24 12.09 26.02
N SER A 2 13.17 12.87 26.30
CA SER A 2 11.88 12.37 26.81
C SER A 2 10.68 12.74 25.93
N ASP A 3 10.90 13.04 24.65
CA ASP A 3 9.87 13.58 23.73
C ASP A 3 9.50 12.65 22.57
N LEU A 4 9.91 11.38 22.61
CA LEU A 4 9.18 10.34 21.89
C LEU A 4 7.92 10.09 22.70
N LYS A 5 6.86 10.87 22.43
CA LYS A 5 5.54 10.59 22.95
C LYS A 5 5.25 9.12 22.65
N GLY A 6 4.95 8.37 23.70
CA GLY A 6 4.29 7.08 23.58
C GLY A 6 3.14 7.24 22.58
N PRO A 7 3.00 6.29 21.66
CA PRO A 7 2.34 6.58 20.40
C PRO A 7 0.81 6.60 20.52
N ASP A 8 0.11 7.17 19.54
CA ASP A 8 -1.33 7.48 19.64
C ASP A 8 -2.18 6.21 19.59
N SER A 9 -2.55 5.70 20.77
CA SER A 9 -3.22 4.41 20.99
C SER A 9 -4.49 4.12 20.16
N ALA A 10 -5.08 5.13 19.51
CA ALA A 10 -6.33 4.97 18.76
C ALA A 10 -6.19 4.12 17.48
N PHE A 11 -5.01 4.08 16.86
CA PHE A 11 -4.81 3.41 15.56
C PHE A 11 -3.81 2.26 15.58
N PHE A 12 -3.24 1.96 16.75
CA PHE A 12 -2.33 0.84 16.93
C PHE A 12 -2.95 -0.49 16.55
N THR A 13 -2.32 -1.18 15.60
CA THR A 13 -2.56 -2.61 15.45
C THR A 13 -1.71 -3.36 16.50
N PRO A 14 -2.21 -4.48 17.06
CA PRO A 14 -1.41 -5.30 17.98
C PRO A 14 -0.06 -5.74 17.38
N SER A 15 -0.01 -5.93 16.06
CA SER A 15 1.21 -6.27 15.34
C SER A 15 2.24 -5.14 15.34
N ASP A 16 1.79 -3.89 15.11
CA ASP A 16 2.68 -2.72 15.13
C ASP A 16 3.28 -2.47 16.51
N VAL A 17 2.50 -2.68 17.58
CA VAL A 17 3.02 -2.63 18.97
C VAL A 17 4.18 -3.60 19.13
N ILE A 18 4.00 -4.86 18.72
CA ILE A 18 5.03 -5.90 18.88
C ILE A 18 6.30 -5.53 18.11
N VAL A 19 6.16 -5.03 16.88
CA VAL A 19 7.32 -4.64 16.08
C VAL A 19 8.04 -3.43 16.69
N LEU A 20 7.30 -2.38 17.09
CA LEU A 20 7.90 -1.19 17.70
C LEU A 20 8.58 -1.49 19.03
N ASP A 21 7.98 -2.32 19.87
CA ASP A 21 8.58 -2.75 21.14
C ASP A 21 9.97 -3.38 20.92
N GLU A 22 10.11 -4.22 19.90
CA GLU A 22 11.39 -4.85 19.55
C GLU A 22 12.39 -3.89 18.90
N LEU A 23 11.93 -2.90 18.12
CA LEU A 23 12.81 -1.85 17.59
C LEU A 23 13.33 -0.93 18.70
N TYR A 24 12.46 -0.53 19.63
CA TYR A 24 12.87 0.27 20.79
C TYR A 24 13.77 -0.50 21.74
N ARG A 25 13.56 -1.81 21.86
CA ARG A 25 14.47 -2.68 22.60
C ARG A 25 15.88 -2.65 22.02
N ASP A 26 16.03 -2.74 20.70
CA ASP A 26 17.36 -2.68 20.06
C ASP A 26 18.07 -1.34 20.33
N ILE A 27 17.32 -0.23 20.29
CA ILE A 27 17.85 1.11 20.59
C ILE A 27 18.34 1.16 22.04
N ASN A 28 17.51 0.72 22.99
CA ASN A 28 17.84 0.70 24.41
C ASN A 28 19.01 -0.26 24.73
N ASP A 29 19.05 -1.43 24.09
CA ASP A 29 20.10 -2.42 24.29
C ASP A 29 21.45 -1.94 23.70
N HIS A 30 21.43 -1.20 22.58
CA HIS A 30 22.63 -0.53 22.05
C HIS A 30 23.16 0.52 23.03
N GLU A 31 22.30 1.38 23.57
CA GLU A 31 22.68 2.36 24.60
C GLU A 31 23.23 1.70 25.86
N ALA A 32 22.70 0.52 26.22
CA ALA A 32 23.15 -0.27 27.36
C ALA A 32 24.33 -1.22 27.06
N SER A 33 24.88 -1.22 25.84
CA SER A 33 25.95 -2.13 25.38
C SER A 33 25.63 -3.63 25.59
N LYS A 34 24.36 -4.01 25.40
CA LYS A 34 23.89 -5.40 25.50
C LYS A 34 23.93 -6.10 24.13
N GLY A 35 24.13 -7.41 24.13
CA GLY A 35 24.06 -8.23 22.91
C GLY A 35 22.65 -8.32 22.36
N ARG A 36 22.51 -8.39 21.03
CA ARG A 36 21.22 -8.59 20.35
C ARG A 36 20.80 -10.06 20.44
N ASN A 37 19.54 -10.29 20.79
CA ASN A 37 18.92 -11.60 20.70
C ASN A 37 17.82 -11.57 19.64
N GLN A 38 17.62 -12.70 18.97
CA GLN A 38 16.50 -12.83 18.04
C GLN A 38 15.18 -12.74 18.81
N PRO A 39 14.18 -11.97 18.32
CA PRO A 39 12.96 -11.71 19.07
C PRO A 39 11.96 -12.87 18.91
N GLN A 40 12.35 -14.09 19.28
CA GLN A 40 11.57 -15.31 19.04
C GLN A 40 10.15 -15.23 19.64
N ILE A 41 10.02 -14.70 20.86
CA ILE A 41 8.72 -14.53 21.52
C ILE A 41 7.80 -13.60 20.72
N ALA A 42 8.35 -12.50 20.17
CA ALA A 42 7.60 -11.57 19.33
C ALA A 42 7.20 -12.22 17.99
N LEU A 43 8.11 -12.99 17.38
CA LEU A 43 7.84 -13.75 16.16
C LEU A 43 6.73 -14.79 16.36
N ASP A 44 6.76 -15.52 17.49
CA ASP A 44 5.74 -16.51 17.84
C ASP A 44 4.38 -15.82 18.04
N ARG A 45 4.36 -14.68 18.74
CA ARG A 45 3.14 -13.89 18.96
C ARG A 45 2.55 -13.36 17.65
N LEU A 46 3.37 -12.79 16.76
CA LEU A 46 2.94 -12.35 15.43
C LEU A 46 2.41 -13.51 14.58
N SER A 47 3.04 -14.69 14.68
CA SER A 47 2.57 -15.91 14.00
C SER A 47 1.19 -16.33 14.51
N GLY A 48 0.99 -16.31 15.83
CA GLY A 48 -0.30 -16.63 16.45
C GLY A 48 -1.41 -15.64 16.07
N LEU A 49 -1.08 -14.36 15.87
CA LEU A 49 -2.04 -13.36 15.38
C LEU A 49 -2.44 -13.59 13.92
N ALA A 50 -1.66 -14.31 13.12
CA ALA A 50 -1.94 -14.57 11.70
C ALA A 50 -2.49 -15.97 11.42
N ASP A 51 -2.51 -16.88 12.41
CA ASP A 51 -2.97 -18.26 12.25
C ASP A 51 -4.41 -18.46 12.78
N PRO A 52 -5.42 -18.69 11.93
CA PRO A 52 -6.81 -18.91 12.33
C PRO A 52 -7.07 -20.09 13.28
N LYS A 53 -6.08 -20.96 13.48
CA LYS A 53 -6.13 -22.11 14.40
C LYS A 53 -5.50 -21.82 15.76
N HIS A 54 -4.77 -20.70 15.89
CA HIS A 54 -4.08 -20.35 17.11
C HIS A 54 -5.05 -19.75 18.16
N PRO A 55 -4.91 -20.04 19.46
CA PRO A 55 -5.81 -19.52 20.51
C PRO A 55 -5.85 -17.99 20.62
N ASP A 56 -4.76 -17.32 20.23
CA ASP A 56 -4.66 -15.85 20.26
C ASP A 56 -5.11 -15.17 18.96
N PHE A 57 -5.57 -15.95 17.97
CA PHE A 57 -6.07 -15.40 16.72
C PHE A 57 -7.30 -14.53 16.96
N GLN A 58 -7.29 -13.35 16.33
CA GLN A 58 -8.45 -12.47 16.28
C GLN A 58 -8.83 -12.22 14.82
N PRO A 59 -10.07 -12.52 14.42
CA PRO A 59 -10.54 -12.21 13.07
C PRO A 59 -10.69 -10.70 12.91
N THR A 60 -10.10 -10.14 11.86
CA THR A 60 -10.35 -8.76 11.47
C THR A 60 -11.66 -8.75 10.69
N VAL A 61 -12.70 -8.13 11.26
CA VAL A 61 -14.02 -8.00 10.61
C VAL A 61 -14.25 -6.57 10.13
N PHE A 62 -13.90 -5.60 10.96
CA PHE A 62 -14.00 -4.17 10.66
C PHE A 62 -12.65 -3.51 10.90
N CYS A 63 -12.30 -2.51 10.09
CA CYS A 63 -11.07 -1.74 10.34
C CYS A 63 -11.24 -0.76 11.52
N ALA A 64 -12.46 -0.26 11.77
CA ALA A 64 -12.68 0.79 12.77
C ALA A 64 -12.60 0.33 14.24
N TRP A 65 -12.73 -0.96 14.53
CA TRP A 65 -12.66 -1.51 15.88
C TRP A 65 -12.32 -2.99 15.86
N ASP A 66 -11.64 -3.47 16.90
CA ASP A 66 -11.23 -4.86 17.01
C ASP A 66 -12.37 -5.71 17.59
N ALA A 67 -12.81 -6.70 16.83
CA ALA A 67 -13.81 -7.65 17.29
C ALA A 67 -13.16 -8.60 18.31
N GLU A 68 -13.28 -8.30 19.60
CA GLU A 68 -12.92 -9.26 20.63
C GLU A 68 -13.79 -10.52 20.47
N GLU A 69 -13.19 -11.68 20.22
CA GLU A 69 -13.90 -12.93 20.42
C GLU A 69 -14.20 -13.06 21.92
N PRO A 70 -15.47 -13.28 22.32
CA PRO A 70 -15.80 -13.43 23.72
C PRO A 70 -15.06 -14.64 24.31
N LYS A 71 -13.96 -14.38 25.04
CA LYS A 71 -13.23 -15.37 25.81
C LYS A 71 -14.16 -15.98 26.86
N LYS A 72 -14.73 -17.16 26.57
CA LYS A 72 -15.47 -18.06 27.50
C LYS A 72 -16.22 -17.34 28.65
N LYS A 73 -16.91 -16.23 28.40
CA LYS A 73 -17.87 -15.64 29.36
C LYS A 73 -19.19 -16.37 29.19
N SER A 74 -19.85 -16.67 30.31
CA SER A 74 -21.01 -17.58 30.38
C SER A 74 -22.29 -17.06 29.71
N SER A 75 -22.32 -15.82 29.23
CA SER A 75 -23.40 -15.32 28.37
C SER A 75 -22.84 -14.45 27.24
N ARG A 76 -23.03 -14.90 25.99
CA ARG A 76 -22.80 -14.07 24.80
C ARG A 76 -23.98 -13.12 24.62
N THR A 77 -23.71 -11.87 24.27
CA THR A 77 -24.80 -10.96 23.86
C THR A 77 -25.40 -11.40 22.53
N LEU A 78 -26.62 -10.94 22.21
CA LEU A 78 -27.24 -11.20 20.90
C LEU A 78 -26.35 -10.68 19.76
N ARG A 79 -25.74 -9.49 19.94
CA ARG A 79 -24.80 -8.88 19.00
C ARG A 79 -23.59 -9.78 18.76
N GLU A 80 -22.96 -10.28 19.82
CA GLU A 80 -21.83 -11.22 19.71
C GLU A 80 -22.21 -12.52 19.01
N SER A 81 -23.41 -13.03 19.28
CA SER A 81 -23.89 -14.27 18.66
C SER A 81 -24.11 -14.10 17.15
N ILE A 82 -24.70 -12.98 16.73
CA ILE A 82 -24.88 -12.63 15.31
C ILE A 82 -23.52 -12.44 14.63
N LEU A 83 -22.61 -11.70 15.27
CA LEU A 83 -21.27 -11.47 14.72
C LEU A 83 -20.48 -12.77 14.55
N GLN A 84 -20.57 -13.68 15.52
CA GLN A 84 -19.93 -14.99 15.45
C GLN A 84 -20.52 -15.87 14.34
N LEU A 85 -21.84 -15.85 14.14
CA LEU A 85 -22.47 -16.54 13.02
C LEU A 85 -21.96 -15.99 11.67
N TYR A 86 -21.86 -14.66 11.57
CA TYR A 86 -21.29 -14.00 10.39
C TYR A 86 -19.84 -14.39 10.15
N ILE A 87 -18.97 -14.32 11.18
CA ILE A 87 -17.55 -14.68 11.06
C ILE A 87 -17.39 -16.12 10.59
N ASN A 88 -18.11 -17.06 11.21
CA ASN A 88 -18.03 -18.47 10.87
C ASN A 88 -18.43 -18.73 9.41
N TRP A 89 -19.50 -18.09 8.93
CA TRP A 89 -19.88 -18.16 7.53
C TRP A 89 -18.85 -17.48 6.62
N ALA A 90 -18.46 -16.25 6.94
CA ALA A 90 -17.56 -15.43 6.13
C ALA A 90 -16.21 -16.12 5.88
N ARG A 91 -15.65 -16.80 6.90
CA ARG A 91 -14.41 -17.61 6.79
C ARG A 91 -14.48 -18.69 5.70
N THR A 92 -15.68 -19.18 5.37
CA THR A 92 -15.88 -20.17 4.28
C THR A 92 -15.95 -19.53 2.88
N VAL A 93 -16.26 -18.23 2.83
CA VAL A 93 -16.46 -17.46 1.61
C VAL A 93 -15.16 -16.80 1.15
N VAL A 94 -14.34 -16.31 2.08
CA VAL A 94 -13.06 -15.67 1.77
C VAL A 94 -11.98 -16.68 1.39
N ARG A 95 -10.97 -16.22 0.65
CA ARG A 95 -9.87 -17.07 0.18
C ARG A 95 -8.99 -17.56 1.32
N HIS A 96 -8.60 -16.66 2.20
CA HIS A 96 -7.91 -16.98 3.45
C HIS A 96 -8.86 -16.67 4.61
N GLU A 97 -8.96 -17.55 5.60
CA GLU A 97 -9.87 -17.34 6.74
C GLU A 97 -9.57 -16.05 7.54
N THR A 98 -8.38 -15.48 7.34
CA THR A 98 -7.93 -14.18 7.85
C THR A 98 -8.58 -12.97 7.20
N ASP A 99 -9.23 -13.14 6.04
CA ASP A 99 -9.68 -12.07 5.13
C ASP A 99 -11.16 -11.71 5.26
N VAL A 100 -11.80 -12.06 6.38
CA VAL A 100 -13.21 -11.72 6.64
C VAL A 100 -13.50 -10.23 6.37
N VAL A 101 -12.54 -9.36 6.71
CA VAL A 101 -12.61 -7.92 6.44
C VAL A 101 -12.82 -7.57 4.97
N PHE A 102 -12.26 -8.30 4.01
CA PHE A 102 -12.48 -8.03 2.59
C PHE A 102 -13.92 -8.31 2.19
N LEU A 103 -14.50 -9.42 2.65
CA LEU A 103 -15.91 -9.72 2.40
C LEU A 103 -16.83 -8.69 3.06
N THR A 104 -16.49 -8.22 4.26
CA THR A 104 -17.24 -7.14 4.93
C THR A 104 -17.25 -5.86 4.09
N HIS A 105 -16.11 -5.46 3.53
CA HIS A 105 -16.02 -4.30 2.64
C HIS A 105 -16.81 -4.49 1.35
N ILE A 106 -16.70 -5.66 0.69
CA ILE A 106 -17.46 -5.97 -0.52
C ILE A 106 -18.97 -5.84 -0.25
N ILE A 107 -19.48 -6.47 0.81
CA ILE A 107 -20.90 -6.36 1.20
C ILE A 107 -21.27 -4.89 1.45
N LEU A 108 -20.43 -4.17 2.19
CA LEU A 108 -20.67 -2.76 2.50
C LEU A 108 -20.80 -1.92 1.22
N TYR A 109 -19.91 -2.08 0.24
CA TYR A 109 -19.93 -1.32 -1.01
C TYR A 109 -21.16 -1.64 -1.87
N PHE A 110 -21.58 -2.91 -1.93
CA PHE A 110 -22.80 -3.29 -2.65
C PHE A 110 -24.08 -2.83 -1.96
N LEU A 111 -24.06 -2.63 -0.64
CA LEU A 111 -25.22 -2.12 0.11
C LEU A 111 -25.27 -0.59 0.22
N THR A 112 -24.16 0.09 -0.01
CA THR A 112 -24.06 1.56 0.17
C THR A 112 -23.70 2.27 -1.13
N THR A 113 -22.50 2.08 -1.66
CA THR A 113 -22.00 2.76 -2.85
C THR A 113 -22.87 2.49 -4.08
N VAL A 114 -23.18 1.21 -4.37
CA VAL A 114 -23.93 0.84 -5.58
C VAL A 114 -25.35 1.42 -5.58
N PRO A 115 -26.19 1.23 -4.53
CA PRO A 115 -27.52 1.82 -4.48
C PRO A 115 -27.47 3.36 -4.48
N SER A 116 -26.49 3.95 -3.79
CA SER A 116 -26.28 5.39 -3.76
C SER A 116 -26.00 5.97 -5.15
N ALA A 117 -25.12 5.32 -5.92
CA ALA A 117 -24.84 5.67 -7.31
C ALA A 117 -26.10 5.56 -8.19
N LEU A 118 -26.80 4.42 -8.13
CA LEU A 118 -28.03 4.20 -8.92
C LEU A 118 -29.10 5.26 -8.60
N TYR A 119 -29.29 5.59 -7.32
CA TYR A 119 -30.25 6.61 -6.91
C TYR A 119 -29.85 8.00 -7.41
N LEU A 120 -28.56 8.37 -7.41
CA LEU A 120 -28.11 9.64 -7.99
C LEU A 120 -28.43 9.76 -9.48
N PHE A 121 -28.36 8.66 -10.23
CA PHE A 121 -28.76 8.62 -11.64
C PHE A 121 -30.28 8.64 -11.85
N TYR A 122 -31.05 8.12 -10.89
CA TYR A 122 -32.51 8.18 -10.89
C TYR A 122 -33.04 9.58 -10.52
N ASP A 123 -32.55 10.17 -9.42
CA ASP A 123 -33.02 11.44 -8.89
C ASP A 123 -31.90 12.23 -8.17
N PHE A 124 -31.21 13.06 -8.94
CA PHE A 124 -30.02 13.76 -8.48
C PHE A 124 -30.33 14.86 -7.44
N HIS A 125 -29.72 14.71 -6.26
CA HIS A 125 -29.69 15.74 -5.22
C HIS A 125 -28.24 16.12 -4.90
N MET A 126 -27.94 17.41 -4.87
CA MET A 126 -26.57 17.89 -4.63
C MET A 126 -25.98 17.40 -3.30
N LEU A 127 -26.75 17.46 -2.21
CA LEU A 127 -26.30 17.01 -0.90
C LEU A 127 -26.01 15.50 -0.90
N HIS A 128 -26.83 14.70 -1.59
CA HIS A 128 -26.57 13.27 -1.76
C HIS A 128 -25.31 13.04 -2.61
N GLY A 129 -25.11 13.81 -3.68
CA GLY A 129 -23.88 13.75 -4.48
C GLY A 129 -22.62 14.01 -3.64
N ILE A 130 -22.65 15.06 -2.81
CA ILE A 130 -21.54 15.38 -1.89
C ILE A 130 -21.35 14.26 -0.86
N ALA A 131 -22.42 13.75 -0.24
CA ALA A 131 -22.33 12.66 0.72
C ALA A 131 -21.79 11.36 0.07
N HIS A 132 -22.20 11.06 -1.15
CA HIS A 132 -21.70 9.93 -1.94
C HIS A 132 -20.20 10.07 -2.22
N LEU A 133 -19.74 11.26 -2.63
CA LEU A 133 -18.34 11.52 -2.89
C LEU A 133 -17.49 11.37 -1.61
N LEU A 134 -17.93 11.95 -0.49
CA LEU A 134 -17.22 11.83 0.79
C LEU A 134 -17.14 10.37 1.27
N LEU A 135 -18.22 9.62 1.12
CA LEU A 135 -18.24 8.19 1.43
C LEU A 135 -17.27 7.40 0.54
N THR A 136 -17.23 7.72 -0.76
CA THR A 136 -16.32 7.09 -1.73
C THR A 136 -14.86 7.40 -1.39
N ILE A 137 -14.54 8.64 -1.03
CA ILE A 137 -13.20 9.02 -0.55
C ILE A 137 -12.83 8.22 0.69
N TRP A 138 -13.74 8.11 1.67
CA TRP A 138 -13.54 7.31 2.87
C TRP A 138 -13.28 5.82 2.57
N TYR A 139 -13.96 5.26 1.58
CA TYR A 139 -13.78 3.86 1.17
C TYR A 139 -12.58 3.62 0.26
N SER A 140 -12.06 4.65 -0.42
CA SER A 140 -11.06 4.50 -1.48
C SER A 140 -9.77 3.81 -1.04
N GLY A 141 -9.26 4.11 0.17
CA GLY A 141 -8.05 3.49 0.71
C GLY A 141 -8.23 1.98 0.91
N ALA A 142 -9.21 1.59 1.74
CA ALA A 142 -9.51 0.18 1.98
C ALA A 142 -9.88 -0.57 0.70
N PHE A 143 -10.68 0.02 -0.20
CA PHE A 143 -11.01 -0.63 -1.48
C PHE A 143 -9.75 -0.85 -2.33
N THR A 144 -8.91 0.18 -2.48
CA THR A 144 -7.69 0.10 -3.29
C THR A 144 -6.73 -0.95 -2.76
N LEU A 145 -6.55 -1.05 -1.43
CA LEU A 145 -5.64 -2.04 -0.86
C LEU A 145 -6.24 -3.46 -0.76
N MET A 146 -7.58 -3.59 -0.73
CA MET A 146 -8.23 -4.87 -0.99
C MET A 146 -7.99 -5.30 -2.44
N MET A 147 -8.09 -4.36 -3.40
CA MET A 147 -7.79 -4.64 -4.81
C MET A 147 -6.30 -4.92 -5.04
N HIS A 148 -5.40 -4.28 -4.30
CA HIS A 148 -3.97 -4.61 -4.29
C HIS A 148 -3.74 -6.06 -3.87
N ASN A 149 -4.39 -6.51 -2.80
CA ASN A 149 -4.35 -7.91 -2.39
C ASN A 149 -4.98 -8.84 -3.46
N HIS A 150 -6.11 -8.45 -4.05
CA HIS A 150 -6.80 -9.20 -5.10
C HIS A 150 -5.90 -9.45 -6.32
N ILE A 151 -5.27 -8.40 -6.85
CA ILE A 151 -4.47 -8.48 -8.08
C ILE A 151 -3.14 -9.23 -7.88
N HIS A 152 -2.56 -9.18 -6.67
CA HIS A 152 -1.36 -9.95 -6.34
C HIS A 152 -1.69 -11.42 -6.05
N ASN A 153 -2.84 -11.71 -5.44
CA ASN A 153 -3.20 -13.06 -4.97
C ASN A 153 -4.23 -13.80 -5.85
N ASN A 154 -4.56 -13.24 -7.01
CA ASN A 154 -5.54 -13.78 -7.96
C ASN A 154 -6.93 -13.94 -7.33
N GLY A 155 -7.38 -12.94 -6.58
CA GLY A 155 -8.68 -12.95 -5.91
C GLY A 155 -8.63 -12.86 -4.39
N VAL A 156 -9.75 -12.49 -3.77
CA VAL A 156 -9.92 -12.42 -2.30
C VAL A 156 -10.99 -13.38 -1.79
N LEU A 157 -11.80 -13.98 -2.67
CA LEU A 157 -12.80 -14.99 -2.31
C LEU A 157 -12.36 -16.41 -2.68
N SER A 158 -13.01 -17.39 -2.04
CA SER A 158 -12.77 -18.82 -2.24
C SER A 158 -13.29 -19.30 -3.60
N LYS A 159 -12.80 -20.45 -4.06
CA LYS A 159 -13.08 -21.00 -5.40
C LYS A 159 -14.58 -21.08 -5.77
N PRO A 160 -15.51 -21.47 -4.88
CA PRO A 160 -16.93 -21.47 -5.20
C PRO A 160 -17.49 -20.10 -5.61
N TYR A 161 -16.84 -19.02 -5.18
CA TYR A 161 -17.22 -17.64 -5.48
C TYR A 161 -16.36 -17.00 -6.58
N ALA A 162 -15.51 -17.77 -7.28
CA ALA A 162 -14.54 -17.24 -8.25
C ALA A 162 -15.16 -16.37 -9.36
N ILE A 163 -16.38 -16.69 -9.81
CA ILE A 163 -17.08 -15.87 -10.81
C ILE A 163 -17.43 -14.50 -10.22
N PHE A 164 -17.96 -14.45 -9.00
CA PHE A 164 -18.26 -13.19 -8.34
C PHE A 164 -16.98 -12.41 -8.02
N ASP A 165 -15.96 -13.09 -7.52
CA ASP A 165 -14.62 -12.55 -7.23
C ASP A 165 -13.96 -11.90 -8.46
N TRP A 166 -14.18 -12.48 -9.65
CA TRP A 166 -13.69 -11.94 -10.91
C TRP A 166 -14.55 -10.78 -11.45
N THR A 167 -15.85 -10.77 -11.17
CA THR A 167 -16.79 -9.79 -11.75
C THR A 167 -17.01 -8.54 -10.91
N PHE A 168 -16.94 -8.62 -9.57
CA PHE A 168 -17.22 -7.47 -8.72
C PHE A 168 -16.30 -6.26 -8.99
N PRO A 169 -15.00 -6.41 -9.35
CA PRO A 169 -14.15 -5.26 -9.64
C PRO A 169 -14.70 -4.42 -10.79
N TYR A 170 -15.26 -5.04 -11.83
CA TYR A 170 -15.80 -4.32 -12.98
C TYR A 170 -17.02 -3.43 -12.64
N ILE A 171 -17.66 -3.65 -11.49
CA ILE A 171 -18.71 -2.78 -10.95
C ILE A 171 -18.11 -1.74 -9.99
N LEU A 172 -17.26 -2.18 -9.04
CA LEU A 172 -16.81 -1.34 -7.94
C LEU A 172 -15.62 -0.44 -8.30
N GLU A 173 -14.71 -0.88 -9.17
CA GLU A 173 -13.53 -0.11 -9.58
C GLU A 173 -13.89 1.29 -10.12
N PRO A 174 -14.81 1.43 -11.11
CA PRO A 174 -15.19 2.76 -11.61
C PRO A 174 -15.82 3.65 -10.54
N LEU A 175 -16.64 3.06 -9.65
CA LEU A 175 -17.29 3.79 -8.56
C LEU A 175 -16.28 4.27 -7.51
N MET A 176 -15.11 3.63 -7.42
CA MET A 176 -14.02 3.99 -6.52
C MET A 176 -12.95 4.85 -7.21
N GLY A 177 -13.15 5.20 -8.49
CA GLY A 177 -12.25 6.04 -9.27
C GLY A 177 -11.20 5.31 -10.09
N HIS A 178 -11.16 3.97 -10.05
CA HIS A 178 -10.25 3.18 -10.88
C HIS A 178 -10.79 3.08 -12.31
N THR A 179 -9.89 3.06 -13.29
CA THR A 179 -10.19 2.59 -14.65
C THR A 179 -10.00 1.08 -14.70
N TRP A 180 -10.83 0.39 -15.50
CA TRP A 180 -10.81 -1.08 -15.53
C TRP A 180 -9.41 -1.62 -15.83
N ASP A 181 -9.00 -2.63 -15.07
CA ASP A 181 -7.73 -3.35 -15.14
C ASP A 181 -6.45 -2.49 -15.00
N SER A 182 -6.59 -1.17 -14.92
CA SER A 182 -5.47 -0.24 -15.11
C SER A 182 -4.54 -0.28 -13.92
N TYR A 183 -5.10 -0.47 -12.71
CA TYR A 183 -4.32 -0.71 -11.52
C TYR A 183 -3.50 -2.00 -11.60
N TYR A 184 -4.05 -3.10 -12.12
CA TYR A 184 -3.31 -4.34 -12.34
C TYR A 184 -2.14 -4.14 -13.31
N TYR A 185 -2.39 -3.54 -14.47
CA TYR A 185 -1.35 -3.37 -15.48
C TYR A 185 -0.27 -2.39 -15.04
N HIS A 186 -0.64 -1.28 -14.44
CA HIS A 186 0.32 -0.31 -13.93
C HIS A 186 1.11 -0.88 -12.75
N HIS A 187 0.42 -1.33 -11.69
CA HIS A 187 1.07 -1.78 -10.46
C HIS A 187 1.86 -3.08 -10.67
N VAL A 188 1.19 -4.15 -11.11
CA VAL A 188 1.78 -5.50 -11.12
C VAL A 188 2.64 -5.73 -12.37
N LYS A 189 2.24 -5.19 -13.53
CA LYS A 189 2.91 -5.49 -14.81
C LYS A 189 3.93 -4.45 -15.25
N ALA A 190 3.97 -3.28 -14.62
CA ALA A 190 5.00 -2.26 -14.84
C ALA A 190 5.75 -1.94 -13.53
N HIS A 191 5.13 -1.30 -12.55
CA HIS A 191 5.81 -0.80 -11.34
C HIS A 191 6.56 -1.89 -10.56
N HIS A 192 5.94 -3.05 -10.28
CA HIS A 192 6.62 -4.18 -9.61
C HIS A 192 7.69 -4.85 -10.47
N VAL A 193 7.62 -4.72 -11.80
CA VAL A 193 8.64 -5.26 -12.70
C VAL A 193 9.87 -4.36 -12.72
N GLU A 194 9.66 -3.05 -12.65
CA GLU A 194 10.71 -2.04 -12.80
C GLU A 194 11.22 -1.53 -11.44
N ALA A 195 10.52 -1.78 -10.33
CA ALA A 195 10.91 -1.50 -8.94
C ALA A 195 11.36 -0.05 -8.68
N ASN A 196 10.55 0.94 -9.11
CA ASN A 196 10.91 2.36 -9.09
C ASN A 196 12.18 2.71 -9.92
N GLY A 197 12.67 1.78 -10.73
CA GLY A 197 13.79 1.97 -11.64
C GLY A 197 13.46 2.87 -12.84
N PRO A 198 14.42 3.07 -13.76
CA PRO A 198 14.30 4.08 -14.81
C PRO A 198 13.18 3.84 -15.83
N ASP A 199 12.73 2.60 -16.01
CA ASP A 199 11.66 2.28 -16.95
C ASP A 199 10.27 2.25 -16.29
N ASP A 200 10.20 2.46 -14.96
CA ASP A 200 8.95 2.62 -14.25
C ASP A 200 8.29 3.97 -14.60
N LEU A 201 7.05 3.91 -15.08
CA LEU A 201 6.26 5.09 -15.44
C LEU A 201 5.93 5.97 -14.22
N SER A 202 5.95 5.39 -13.03
CA SER A 202 5.81 6.06 -11.73
C SER A 202 7.15 6.26 -11.01
N SER A 203 8.27 6.16 -11.71
CA SER A 203 9.59 6.38 -11.09
C SER A 203 9.75 7.80 -10.57
N THR A 204 10.30 7.92 -9.37
CA THR A 204 10.65 9.21 -8.74
C THR A 204 12.11 9.61 -8.96
N ILE A 205 12.97 8.73 -9.50
CA ILE A 205 14.44 8.90 -9.45
C ILE A 205 14.93 10.09 -10.30
N ARG A 206 14.23 10.40 -11.39
CA ARG A 206 14.55 11.53 -12.29
C ARG A 206 14.11 12.89 -11.73
N TYR A 207 13.30 12.88 -10.69
CA TYR A 207 12.77 14.10 -10.09
C TYR A 207 13.62 14.53 -8.89
N GLN A 208 13.67 15.84 -8.66
CA GLN A 208 14.12 16.38 -7.38
C GLN A 208 12.96 16.21 -6.40
N ARG A 209 13.06 15.26 -5.48
CA ARG A 209 11.89 14.71 -4.76
C ARG A 209 11.35 15.63 -3.65
N ASP A 210 12.06 16.72 -3.34
CA ASP A 210 11.66 17.78 -2.41
C ASP A 210 11.26 19.09 -3.12
N SER A 211 10.99 19.01 -4.43
CA SER A 211 10.54 20.14 -5.26
C SER A 211 9.06 20.03 -5.60
N VAL A 212 8.27 21.03 -5.21
CA VAL A 212 6.84 21.15 -5.57
C VAL A 212 6.63 21.12 -7.08
N VAL A 213 7.50 21.76 -7.85
CA VAL A 213 7.37 21.80 -9.33
C VAL A 213 7.60 20.41 -9.92
N ALA A 214 8.60 19.68 -9.41
CA ALA A 214 8.89 18.32 -9.87
C ALA A 214 7.73 17.36 -9.54
N PHE A 215 7.18 17.48 -8.34
CA PHE A 215 5.99 16.73 -7.93
C PHE A 215 4.79 17.02 -8.82
N LEU A 216 4.49 18.29 -9.12
CA LEU A 216 3.37 18.65 -10.01
C LEU A 216 3.58 18.12 -11.44
N GLN A 217 4.80 18.12 -11.95
CA GLN A 217 5.12 17.53 -13.26
C GLN A 217 4.87 16.02 -13.28
N TYR A 218 5.31 15.32 -12.23
CA TYR A 218 5.08 13.90 -12.03
C TYR A 218 3.58 13.57 -11.93
N GLU A 219 2.86 14.29 -11.08
CA GLU A 219 1.43 14.12 -10.83
C GLU A 219 0.59 14.36 -12.10
N LEU A 220 0.81 15.48 -12.78
CA LEU A 220 0.06 15.84 -13.99
C LEU A 220 0.36 14.90 -15.15
N ARG A 221 1.60 14.41 -15.27
CA ARG A 221 1.95 13.42 -16.29
C ARG A 221 1.13 12.15 -16.08
N PHE A 222 1.09 11.62 -14.86
CA PHE A 222 0.30 10.42 -14.58
C PHE A 222 -1.19 10.67 -14.82
N LEU A 223 -1.75 11.75 -14.26
CA LEU A 223 -3.17 12.06 -14.36
C LEU A 223 -3.64 12.15 -15.82
N LEU A 224 -2.85 12.79 -16.68
CA LEU A 224 -3.24 13.12 -18.06
C LEU A 224 -2.75 12.12 -19.10
N MET A 225 -1.59 11.48 -18.88
CA MET A 225 -0.90 10.69 -19.92
C MET A 225 -0.79 9.20 -19.60
N CYS A 226 -1.14 8.72 -18.40
CA CYS A 226 -1.00 7.29 -18.04
C CYS A 226 -1.68 6.35 -19.05
N TRP A 227 -2.86 6.71 -19.55
CA TRP A 227 -3.61 5.93 -20.54
C TRP A 227 -2.93 5.82 -21.93
N ILE A 228 -1.93 6.66 -22.20
CA ILE A 228 -1.05 6.61 -23.38
C ILE A 228 0.28 5.95 -23.02
N ASP A 229 0.92 6.42 -21.95
CA ASP A 229 2.27 6.00 -21.53
C ASP A 229 2.31 4.49 -21.21
N LEU A 230 1.27 3.94 -20.57
CA LEU A 230 1.24 2.53 -20.17
C LEU A 230 1.13 1.54 -21.35
N PRO A 231 0.23 1.73 -22.34
CA PRO A 231 0.28 0.95 -23.58
C PRO A 231 1.62 1.09 -24.33
N LEU A 232 2.17 2.31 -24.42
CA LEU A 232 3.46 2.55 -25.09
C LEU A 232 4.61 1.81 -24.40
N TYR A 233 4.63 1.79 -23.07
CA TYR A 233 5.57 1.00 -22.26
C TYR A 233 5.49 -0.49 -22.62
N PHE A 234 4.29 -1.06 -22.68
CA PHE A 234 4.18 -2.48 -23.06
C PHE A 234 4.62 -2.75 -24.49
N MET A 235 4.37 -1.83 -25.43
CA MET A 235 4.86 -1.94 -26.80
C MET A 235 6.40 -1.85 -26.88
N SER A 236 7.03 -0.95 -26.12
CA SER A 236 8.49 -0.84 -26.08
C SER A 236 9.14 -2.12 -25.51
N LYS A 237 8.46 -2.77 -24.56
CA LYS A 237 8.84 -4.08 -23.99
C LYS A 237 8.37 -5.28 -24.83
N ARG A 238 7.82 -5.06 -26.03
CA ARG A 238 7.31 -6.07 -26.98
C ARG A 238 6.18 -6.96 -26.43
N LYS A 239 5.45 -6.50 -25.42
CA LYS A 239 4.28 -7.15 -24.80
C LYS A 239 2.98 -6.62 -25.44
N TYR A 240 2.82 -6.85 -26.74
CA TYR A 240 1.71 -6.28 -27.53
C TYR A 240 0.32 -6.72 -27.06
N ASP A 241 0.19 -7.92 -26.48
CA ASP A 241 -1.07 -8.39 -25.93
C ASP A 241 -1.50 -7.57 -24.70
N LEU A 242 -0.55 -7.25 -23.81
CA LEU A 242 -0.81 -6.40 -22.65
C LEU A 242 -1.10 -4.96 -23.08
N ALA A 243 -0.35 -4.44 -24.06
CA ALA A 243 -0.58 -3.12 -24.63
C ALA A 243 -2.01 -2.98 -25.18
N ALA A 244 -2.47 -3.97 -25.95
CA ALA A 244 -3.83 -3.97 -26.49
C ALA A 244 -4.90 -4.03 -25.39
N LYS A 245 -4.72 -4.91 -24.39
CA LYS A 245 -5.68 -5.04 -23.27
C LYS A 245 -5.81 -3.74 -22.49
N VAL A 246 -4.70 -3.16 -22.04
CA VAL A 246 -4.74 -1.93 -21.24
C VAL A 246 -5.28 -0.75 -22.04
N PHE A 247 -4.91 -0.63 -23.32
CA PHE A 247 -5.48 0.40 -24.20
C PHE A 247 -6.99 0.25 -24.34
N CYS A 248 -7.48 -0.97 -24.58
CA CYS A 248 -8.92 -1.24 -24.66
C CYS A 248 -9.64 -0.92 -23.35
N SER A 249 -9.10 -1.32 -22.19
CA SER A 249 -9.73 -1.08 -20.89
C SER A 249 -9.78 0.41 -20.53
N GLU A 250 -8.69 1.16 -20.77
CA GLU A 250 -8.64 2.62 -20.57
C GLU A 250 -9.63 3.33 -21.51
N ILE A 251 -9.56 3.10 -22.83
CA ILE A 251 -10.46 3.73 -23.79
C ILE A 251 -11.93 3.41 -23.50
N SER A 252 -12.24 2.17 -23.10
CA SER A 252 -13.60 1.78 -22.72
C SER A 252 -14.07 2.54 -21.48
N SER A 253 -13.20 2.71 -20.48
CA SER A 253 -13.50 3.47 -19.26
C SER A 253 -13.76 4.95 -19.56
N TYR A 254 -12.88 5.60 -20.34
CA TYR A 254 -13.09 6.99 -20.77
C TYR A 254 -14.35 7.17 -21.62
N THR A 255 -14.57 6.25 -22.57
CA THR A 255 -15.78 6.28 -23.41
C THR A 255 -17.04 6.14 -22.55
N GLY A 256 -17.05 5.21 -21.59
CA GLY A 256 -18.15 5.04 -20.64
C GLY A 256 -18.43 6.31 -19.84
N MET A 257 -17.40 6.93 -19.25
CA MET A 257 -17.54 8.20 -18.53
C MET A 257 -18.08 9.32 -19.42
N ILE A 258 -17.58 9.45 -20.66
CA ILE A 258 -18.04 10.48 -21.61
C ILE A 258 -19.50 10.25 -22.01
N LEU A 259 -19.88 9.02 -22.35
CA LEU A 259 -21.26 8.69 -22.75
C LEU A 259 -22.24 8.94 -21.60
N LEU A 260 -21.90 8.53 -20.38
CA LEU A 260 -22.71 8.79 -19.18
C LEU A 260 -22.79 10.29 -18.88
N ALA A 261 -21.68 11.03 -19.01
CA ALA A 261 -21.66 12.48 -18.77
C ALA A 261 -22.51 13.23 -19.80
N ARG A 262 -22.56 12.76 -21.05
CA ARG A 262 -23.44 13.32 -22.10
C ARG A 262 -24.91 12.99 -21.85
N TRP A 263 -25.22 11.85 -21.25
CA TRP A 263 -26.58 11.47 -20.89
C TRP A 263 -27.07 12.21 -19.65
N ASN A 264 -26.30 12.16 -18.56
CA ASN A 264 -26.61 12.86 -17.31
C ASN A 264 -25.32 13.30 -16.59
N PHE A 265 -24.97 14.58 -16.77
CA PHE A 265 -23.68 15.12 -16.32
C PHE A 265 -23.52 15.14 -14.80
N LYS A 266 -24.53 15.63 -14.06
CA LYS A 266 -24.44 15.83 -12.60
C LYS A 266 -24.16 14.53 -11.83
N PRO A 267 -24.93 13.44 -11.98
CA PRO A 267 -24.60 12.18 -11.31
C PRO A 267 -23.29 11.59 -11.80
N THR A 268 -22.99 11.64 -13.10
CA THR A 268 -21.70 11.16 -13.63
C THR A 268 -20.51 11.88 -13.02
N LEU A 269 -20.63 13.19 -12.80
CA LEU A 269 -19.60 14.00 -12.15
C LEU A 269 -19.30 13.48 -10.73
N PHE A 270 -20.32 13.25 -9.91
CA PHE A 270 -20.16 12.83 -8.51
C PHE A 270 -19.85 11.34 -8.34
N VAL A 271 -20.36 10.48 -9.21
CA VAL A 271 -20.25 9.02 -9.09
C VAL A 271 -18.99 8.48 -9.77
N LEU A 272 -18.50 9.13 -10.84
CA LEU A 272 -17.39 8.60 -11.64
C LEU A 272 -16.24 9.59 -11.78
N ILE A 273 -16.49 10.80 -12.27
CA ILE A 273 -15.40 11.73 -12.66
C ILE A 273 -14.64 12.25 -11.43
N LEU A 274 -15.34 12.71 -10.40
CA LEU A 274 -14.70 13.20 -9.17
C LEU A 274 -13.96 12.08 -8.43
N PRO A 275 -14.55 10.89 -8.18
CA PRO A 275 -13.80 9.75 -7.65
C PRO A 275 -12.56 9.41 -8.46
N PHE A 276 -12.66 9.40 -9.79
CA PHE A 276 -11.53 9.13 -10.70
C PHE A 276 -10.38 10.11 -10.52
N VAL A 277 -10.67 11.43 -10.50
CA VAL A 277 -9.63 12.45 -10.31
C VAL A 277 -9.03 12.35 -8.91
N VAL A 278 -9.88 12.24 -7.88
CA VAL A 278 -9.41 12.20 -6.48
C VAL A 278 -8.55 10.97 -6.21
N LEU A 279 -8.96 9.81 -6.70
CA LEU A 279 -8.18 8.58 -6.54
C LEU A 279 -6.83 8.70 -7.24
N ARG A 280 -6.78 9.13 -8.51
CA ARG A 280 -5.50 9.25 -9.24
C ARG A 280 -4.53 10.20 -8.54
N LEU A 281 -5.02 11.33 -8.02
CA LEU A 281 -4.23 12.24 -7.19
C LEU A 281 -3.72 11.53 -5.92
N GLY A 282 -4.61 10.83 -5.21
CA GLY A 282 -4.25 10.10 -3.99
C GLY A 282 -3.19 9.02 -4.21
N LEU A 283 -3.32 8.22 -5.28
CA LEU A 283 -2.38 7.16 -5.63
C LEU A 283 -0.97 7.71 -5.88
N MET A 284 -0.85 8.84 -6.59
CA MET A 284 0.45 9.39 -6.96
C MET A 284 1.10 10.20 -5.83
N ILE A 285 0.31 10.88 -5.00
CA ILE A 285 0.78 11.42 -3.71
C ILE A 285 1.32 10.30 -2.83
N GLY A 286 0.61 9.16 -2.76
CA GLY A 286 1.03 7.97 -2.02
C GLY A 286 2.32 7.36 -2.57
N ASN A 287 2.40 7.11 -3.87
CA ASN A 287 3.58 6.56 -4.52
C ASN A 287 4.81 7.48 -4.36
N TRP A 288 4.61 8.80 -4.45
CA TRP A 288 5.69 9.74 -4.15
C TRP A 288 6.17 9.60 -2.71
N GLY A 289 5.26 9.47 -1.74
CA GLY A 289 5.62 9.28 -0.32
C GLY A 289 6.36 7.96 -0.08
N GLN A 290 5.95 6.89 -0.77
CA GLN A 290 6.56 5.56 -0.73
C GLN A 290 7.98 5.55 -1.31
N HIS A 291 8.25 6.36 -2.34
CA HIS A 291 9.47 6.35 -3.13
C HIS A 291 10.20 7.70 -3.19
N ALA A 292 9.97 8.62 -2.25
CA ALA A 292 10.67 9.92 -2.23
C ALA A 292 12.11 9.81 -1.72
N LEU A 293 12.34 8.93 -0.75
CA LEU A 293 13.59 8.82 0.01
C LEU A 293 14.50 7.72 -0.56
N VAL A 294 14.79 7.79 -1.86
CA VAL A 294 15.64 6.81 -2.57
C VAL A 294 17.11 7.04 -2.25
N ASP A 295 17.81 5.99 -1.80
CA ASP A 295 19.23 6.03 -1.50
C ASP A 295 20.09 6.39 -2.71
N GLU A 296 20.98 7.36 -2.55
CA GLU A 296 21.87 7.82 -3.60
C GLU A 296 22.99 6.84 -3.94
N VAL A 297 23.25 5.82 -3.12
CA VAL A 297 24.35 4.85 -3.32
C VAL A 297 23.85 3.60 -4.04
N GLU A 298 22.81 2.95 -3.52
CA GLU A 298 22.23 1.70 -4.04
C GLU A 298 20.71 1.87 -4.28
N PRO A 299 20.31 2.67 -5.30
CA PRO A 299 18.90 3.00 -5.56
C PRO A 299 18.07 1.85 -6.16
N ASP A 300 18.71 0.75 -6.55
CA ASP A 300 18.13 -0.46 -7.12
C ASP A 300 17.78 -1.53 -6.07
N SER A 301 18.16 -1.31 -4.81
CA SER A 301 17.77 -2.18 -3.70
C SER A 301 16.40 -1.78 -3.15
N ASP A 302 15.46 -2.73 -3.07
CA ASP A 302 14.13 -2.51 -2.50
C ASP A 302 14.19 -1.99 -1.05
N PHE A 303 15.22 -2.34 -0.28
CA PHE A 303 15.44 -1.81 1.08
C PHE A 303 15.72 -0.31 1.10
N ARG A 304 16.17 0.24 -0.03
CA ARG A 304 16.72 1.59 -0.17
C ARG A 304 15.93 2.47 -1.14
N SER A 305 15.09 1.88 -1.97
CA SER A 305 14.19 2.57 -2.88
C SER A 305 12.78 2.72 -2.29
N SER A 306 12.46 2.04 -1.18
CA SER A 306 11.18 2.06 -0.48
C SER A 306 11.35 2.30 1.02
N ILE A 307 10.25 2.58 1.72
CA ILE A 307 10.24 2.84 3.17
C ILE A 307 9.17 2.04 3.89
N THR A 308 9.38 1.78 5.19
CA THR A 308 8.41 1.12 6.07
C THR A 308 7.82 2.10 7.07
N LEU A 309 6.51 2.08 7.26
CA LEU A 309 5.75 2.87 8.21
C LEU A 309 5.07 1.94 9.21
N ILE A 310 5.28 2.20 10.49
CA ILE A 310 4.72 1.41 11.60
C ILE A 310 3.88 2.34 12.47
N ASP A 311 2.80 1.85 13.06
CA ASP A 311 1.87 2.68 13.79
C ASP A 311 1.35 3.85 12.94
N VAL A 312 0.64 3.48 11.87
CA VAL A 312 0.01 4.43 10.97
C VAL A 312 -1.41 3.99 10.67
N PRO A 313 -2.34 4.95 10.45
CA PRO A 313 -3.71 4.61 10.08
C PRO A 313 -3.79 3.67 8.86
N SER A 314 -2.90 3.82 7.88
CA SER A 314 -2.81 2.91 6.72
C SER A 314 -2.58 1.45 7.11
N ASN A 315 -1.86 1.14 8.20
CA ASN A 315 -1.71 -0.28 8.61
C ASN A 315 -3.04 -0.87 9.09
N ARG A 316 -3.86 -0.07 9.75
CA ARG A 316 -5.17 -0.50 10.26
C ARG A 316 -6.26 -0.50 9.19
N PHE A 317 -6.35 0.55 8.39
CA PHE A 317 -7.44 0.76 7.43
C PHE A 317 -7.11 0.26 6.01
N CYS A 318 -5.83 0.12 5.69
CA CYS A 318 -5.33 -0.28 4.38
C CYS A 318 -4.47 -1.55 4.45
N PHE A 319 -4.71 -2.42 5.43
CA PHE A 319 -4.17 -3.78 5.49
C PHE A 319 -2.63 -3.83 5.48
N ASN A 320 -1.99 -3.20 6.47
CA ASN A 320 -0.53 -3.18 6.63
C ASN A 320 0.23 -2.59 5.42
N ASP A 321 -0.38 -1.68 4.67
CA ASP A 321 0.24 -0.99 3.52
C ASP A 321 1.53 -0.22 3.90
N GLY A 322 1.65 0.22 5.15
CA GLY A 322 2.86 0.86 5.66
C GLY A 322 4.10 -0.03 5.57
N TYR A 323 3.96 -1.36 5.50
CA TYR A 323 5.08 -2.27 5.28
C TYR A 323 5.48 -2.39 3.81
N HIS A 324 5.57 -1.26 3.08
CA HIS A 324 5.81 -1.22 1.65
C HIS A 324 7.14 -1.84 1.21
N THR A 325 8.21 -1.69 2.00
CA THR A 325 9.46 -2.43 1.73
C THR A 325 9.26 -3.94 1.77
N SER A 326 8.49 -4.44 2.75
CA SER A 326 8.15 -5.86 2.83
C SER A 326 7.37 -6.27 1.58
N HIS A 327 6.43 -5.44 1.13
CA HIS A 327 5.66 -5.65 -0.10
C HIS A 327 6.54 -5.77 -1.34
N HIS A 328 7.46 -4.84 -1.59
CA HIS A 328 8.39 -4.92 -2.72
C HIS A 328 9.22 -6.21 -2.71
N LEU A 329 9.71 -6.62 -1.54
CA LEU A 329 10.50 -7.85 -1.39
C LEU A 329 9.71 -9.14 -1.69
N ASN A 330 8.40 -9.14 -1.49
CA ASN A 330 7.52 -10.24 -1.90
C ASN A 330 6.09 -9.71 -2.09
N PRO A 331 5.71 -9.36 -3.34
CA PRO A 331 4.42 -8.73 -3.63
C PRO A 331 3.22 -9.63 -3.41
N ARG A 332 3.44 -10.96 -3.29
CA ARG A 332 2.39 -11.96 -3.03
C ARG A 332 2.26 -12.30 -1.54
N ARG A 333 2.99 -11.61 -0.66
CA ARG A 333 2.86 -11.84 0.78
C ARG A 333 1.47 -11.42 1.23
N HIS A 334 0.86 -12.24 2.07
CA HIS A 334 -0.42 -11.92 2.66
C HIS A 334 -0.27 -10.74 3.63
N TRP A 335 -1.22 -9.81 3.61
CA TRP A 335 -1.12 -8.54 4.33
C TRP A 335 -0.83 -8.68 5.84
N ARG A 336 -1.37 -9.71 6.50
CA ARG A 336 -1.11 -9.99 7.93
C ARG A 336 0.32 -10.46 8.24
N ASP A 337 1.05 -10.93 7.24
CA ASP A 337 2.39 -11.51 7.42
C ASP A 337 3.52 -10.48 7.32
N HIS A 338 3.23 -9.26 6.85
CA HIS A 338 4.26 -8.22 6.71
C HIS A 338 4.99 -7.87 8.01
N PRO A 339 4.31 -7.67 9.17
CA PRO A 339 5.00 -7.36 10.44
C PRO A 339 5.97 -8.47 10.86
N ARG A 340 5.55 -9.74 10.74
CA ARG A 340 6.39 -10.91 11.04
C ARG A 340 7.59 -10.99 10.10
N ALA A 341 7.37 -10.82 8.80
CA ALA A 341 8.43 -10.87 7.80
C ALA A 341 9.46 -9.75 8.00
N PHE A 342 9.00 -8.54 8.32
CA PHE A 342 9.88 -7.43 8.70
C PHE A 342 10.75 -7.80 9.89
N LEU A 343 10.15 -8.27 10.99
CA LEU A 343 10.88 -8.57 12.21
C LEU A 343 11.86 -9.73 12.03
N GLN A 344 11.49 -10.74 11.24
CA GLN A 344 12.36 -11.86 10.88
C GLN A 344 13.58 -11.41 10.06
N ALA A 345 13.42 -10.40 9.21
CA ALA A 345 14.47 -9.84 8.36
C ALA A 345 15.12 -8.58 8.95
N LYS A 346 14.82 -8.20 10.19
CA LYS A 346 15.22 -6.92 10.82
C LYS A 346 16.72 -6.63 10.70
N GLU A 347 17.57 -7.64 10.86
CA GLU A 347 19.03 -7.50 10.71
C GLU A 347 19.41 -7.09 9.29
N ARG A 348 18.79 -7.69 8.28
CA ARG A 348 19.01 -7.31 6.88
C ARG A 348 18.52 -5.89 6.59
N TYR A 349 17.36 -5.47 7.13
CA TYR A 349 16.91 -4.08 7.03
C TYR A 349 17.95 -3.11 7.62
N ALA A 350 18.54 -3.47 8.75
CA ALA A 350 19.57 -2.68 9.41
C ALA A 350 20.89 -2.61 8.61
N ASP A 351 21.33 -3.74 8.04
CA ASP A 351 22.57 -3.84 7.25
C ASP A 351 22.45 -3.11 5.90
N GLU A 352 21.28 -3.20 5.27
CA GLU A 352 20.96 -2.52 4.02
C GLU A 352 20.63 -1.03 4.23
N GLY A 353 20.55 -0.53 5.47
CA GLY A 353 20.28 0.88 5.75
C GLY A 353 18.86 1.33 5.39
N ALA A 354 17.89 0.43 5.54
CA ALA A 354 16.48 0.72 5.27
C ALA A 354 15.92 1.83 6.17
N LEU A 355 14.87 2.48 5.70
CA LEU A 355 14.19 3.54 6.46
C LEU A 355 12.88 3.04 7.05
N VAL A 356 12.76 3.20 8.37
CA VAL A 356 11.57 2.84 9.14
C VAL A 356 11.08 4.09 9.84
N PHE A 357 9.82 4.44 9.63
CA PHE A 357 9.16 5.55 10.28
C PHE A 357 8.03 5.06 11.16
N GLN A 358 7.64 5.90 12.10
CA GLN A 358 6.45 5.69 12.92
C GLN A 358 5.55 6.91 12.92
N ASN A 359 4.24 6.72 13.11
CA ASN A 359 3.27 7.80 13.32
C ASN A 359 3.37 8.93 12.26
N ILE A 360 3.60 8.54 11.00
CA ILE A 360 3.63 9.42 9.84
C ILE A 360 3.26 8.62 8.59
N ASP A 361 2.15 8.97 7.95
CA ASP A 361 1.64 8.26 6.76
C ASP A 361 2.27 8.81 5.46
N TYR A 362 2.15 8.09 4.33
CA TYR A 362 2.75 8.46 3.04
C TYR A 362 2.34 9.85 2.56
N LEU A 363 1.07 10.23 2.76
CA LEU A 363 0.57 11.56 2.39
C LEU A 363 1.29 12.66 3.20
N GLU A 364 1.52 12.41 4.50
CA GLU A 364 2.28 13.36 5.33
C GLU A 364 3.76 13.35 4.93
N ILE A 365 4.37 12.19 4.66
CA ILE A 365 5.76 12.13 4.15
C ILE A 365 5.89 12.99 2.89
N THR A 366 5.01 12.83 1.90
CA THR A 366 4.99 13.67 0.70
C THR A 366 4.91 15.15 1.08
N PHE A 367 3.98 15.55 1.94
CA PHE A 367 3.88 16.93 2.40
C PHE A 367 5.16 17.45 3.07
N ARG A 368 5.79 16.65 3.93
CA ARG A 368 7.04 17.02 4.65
C ARG A 368 8.24 17.09 3.70
N CYS A 369 8.33 16.21 2.71
CA CYS A 369 9.31 16.28 1.64
C CYS A 369 9.16 17.58 0.84
N LEU A 370 7.94 17.90 0.39
CA LEU A 370 7.68 19.11 -0.42
C LEU A 370 7.86 20.42 0.35
N THR A 371 7.69 20.40 1.68
CA THR A 371 7.98 21.53 2.57
C THR A 371 9.40 21.51 3.13
N LYS A 372 10.23 20.54 2.72
CA LYS A 372 11.63 20.37 3.15
C LYS A 372 11.80 20.25 4.66
N ASN A 373 10.80 19.72 5.34
CA ASN A 373 10.78 19.58 6.79
C ASN A 373 11.46 18.28 7.23
N TYR A 374 12.77 18.19 6.95
CA TYR A 374 13.61 17.03 7.25
C TYR A 374 13.73 16.75 8.75
N MET A 375 13.66 17.79 9.58
CA MET A 375 13.69 17.62 11.04
C MET A 375 12.45 16.87 11.55
N HIS A 376 11.27 17.12 10.96
CA HIS A 376 10.07 16.35 11.31
C HIS A 376 10.18 14.90 10.84
N LEU A 377 10.68 14.67 9.62
CA LEU A 377 10.92 13.31 9.12
C LEU A 377 11.91 12.56 10.03
N ALA A 378 13.04 13.19 10.39
CA ALA A 378 14.03 12.63 11.30
C ALA A 378 13.47 12.35 12.70
N LYS A 379 12.54 13.18 13.19
CA LYS A 379 11.86 12.94 14.47
C LYS A 379 10.99 11.68 14.46
N GLN A 380 10.40 11.36 13.32
CA GLN A 380 9.52 10.19 13.13
C GLN A 380 10.27 8.94 12.64
N LEU A 381 11.55 9.07 12.31
CA LEU A 381 12.39 7.93 11.94
C LEU A 381 12.67 7.10 13.20
N VAL A 382 12.49 5.78 13.10
CA VAL A 382 12.90 4.80 14.11
C VAL A 382 14.29 4.29 13.70
N PRO A 383 15.38 4.70 14.36
CA PRO A 383 16.72 4.36 13.92
C PRO A 383 16.99 2.86 14.00
N ILE A 384 17.52 2.28 12.92
CA ILE A 384 17.96 0.88 12.87
C ILE A 384 19.41 0.76 12.41
N GLY A 385 20.09 -0.30 12.84
CA GLY A 385 21.48 -0.57 12.42
C GLY A 385 22.44 0.58 12.74
N LYS A 386 23.15 1.06 11.73
CA LYS A 386 24.11 2.19 11.85
C LYS A 386 23.45 3.53 12.17
N GLN A 387 22.12 3.64 12.03
CA GLN A 387 21.39 4.84 12.37
C GLN A 387 21.25 5.03 13.89
N ILE A 388 21.35 3.93 14.66
CA ILE A 388 21.26 3.97 16.12
C ILE A 388 22.44 4.76 16.67
N GLY A 389 22.14 5.80 17.45
CA GLY A 389 23.13 6.73 18.00
C GLY A 389 23.35 8.00 17.18
N MET A 390 22.80 8.10 15.96
CA MET A 390 22.79 9.36 15.21
C MET A 390 21.89 10.39 15.89
N SER A 391 22.33 11.64 15.92
CA SER A 391 21.52 12.78 16.33
C SER A 391 20.40 13.06 15.31
N GLN A 392 19.34 13.74 15.74
CA GLN A 392 18.25 14.13 14.83
C GLN A 392 18.72 14.98 13.64
N VAL A 393 19.77 15.78 13.82
CA VAL A 393 20.35 16.61 12.75
C VAL A 393 21.08 15.73 11.73
N GLU A 394 21.85 14.75 12.19
CA GLU A 394 22.51 13.78 11.30
C GLU A 394 21.49 12.96 10.52
N LEU A 395 20.40 12.54 11.18
CA LEU A 395 19.30 11.84 10.52
C LEU A 395 18.61 12.74 9.47
N ALA A 396 18.37 14.01 9.78
CA ALA A 396 17.74 14.94 8.84
C ALA A 396 18.62 15.22 7.61
N GLU A 397 19.93 15.39 7.80
CA GLU A 397 20.85 15.56 6.66
C GLU A 397 20.97 14.27 5.84
N MET A 398 20.98 13.09 6.46
CA MET A 398 20.91 11.81 5.74
C MET A 398 19.62 11.69 4.90
N LEU A 399 18.46 12.05 5.45
CA LEU A 399 17.20 11.98 4.69
C LEU A 399 17.19 12.95 3.50
N LYS A 400 17.86 14.10 3.63
CA LYS A 400 17.97 15.10 2.58
C LYS A 400 18.85 14.65 1.42
N THR A 401 19.91 13.86 1.64
CA THR A 401 20.74 13.33 0.54
C THR A 401 19.93 12.44 -0.40
N LYS A 402 18.98 11.69 0.15
CA LYS A 402 18.08 10.77 -0.57
C LYS A 402 17.03 11.44 -1.47
N MET A 403 16.90 12.76 -1.42
CA MET A 403 15.91 13.50 -2.23
C MET A 403 16.43 13.93 -3.60
N ARG A 404 17.74 13.78 -3.84
CA ARG A 404 18.42 14.31 -5.01
C ARG A 404 18.04 13.55 -6.29
N ARG A 405 17.68 14.26 -7.36
CA ARG A 405 17.51 13.65 -8.68
C ARG A 405 18.80 12.94 -9.14
N PHE A 406 18.66 11.82 -9.84
CA PHE A 406 19.78 11.15 -10.50
C PHE A 406 19.96 11.72 -11.91
N SER A 407 21.22 11.86 -12.36
CA SER A 407 21.51 12.15 -13.77
C SER A 407 21.36 10.89 -14.62
N GLU A 408 21.21 11.02 -15.95
CA GLU A 408 21.12 9.86 -16.82
C GLU A 408 22.41 9.02 -16.80
N GLU A 409 23.58 9.64 -16.58
CA GLU A 409 24.84 8.93 -16.39
C GLU A 409 24.84 8.10 -15.10
N GLU A 410 24.29 8.64 -14.00
CA GLU A 410 24.16 7.91 -12.74
C GLU A 410 23.17 6.75 -12.84
N ILE A 411 22.04 6.98 -13.51
CA ILE A 411 21.03 5.96 -13.77
C ILE A 411 21.67 4.83 -14.59
N ALA A 412 22.33 5.16 -15.69
CA ALA A 412 23.01 4.17 -16.53
C ALA A 412 24.08 3.39 -15.73
N ALA A 413 24.86 4.07 -14.89
CA ALA A 413 25.91 3.41 -14.11
C ALA A 413 25.39 2.50 -12.99
N LYS A 414 24.29 2.89 -12.33
CA LYS A 414 23.74 2.18 -11.16
C LYS A 414 22.80 1.04 -11.57
N PHE A 415 21.92 1.27 -12.54
CA PHE A 415 20.91 0.27 -12.94
C PHE A 415 21.42 -0.70 -14.02
N ALA A 416 22.47 -0.38 -14.80
CA ALA A 416 23.03 -1.36 -15.75
C ALA A 416 23.79 -2.51 -15.06
N LYS A 417 24.36 -2.28 -13.87
CA LYS A 417 25.01 -3.34 -13.07
C LYS A 417 24.00 -4.41 -12.66
N PHE A 418 22.81 -3.97 -12.25
CA PHE A 418 21.72 -4.86 -11.88
C PHE A 418 21.30 -5.76 -13.04
N GLU A 419 21.09 -5.21 -14.25
CA GLU A 419 20.71 -6.02 -15.42
C GLU A 419 21.73 -7.12 -15.72
N VAL A 420 23.03 -6.80 -15.62
CA VAL A 420 24.10 -7.79 -15.85
C VAL A 420 24.12 -8.87 -14.77
N GLU A 421 23.93 -8.51 -13.50
CA GLU A 421 23.87 -9.47 -12.39
C GLU A 421 22.61 -10.33 -12.44
N GLU A 422 21.46 -9.76 -12.80
CA GLU A 422 20.21 -10.49 -12.95
C GLU A 422 20.26 -11.47 -14.13
N ILE A 423 20.84 -11.06 -15.27
CA ILE A 423 21.09 -11.95 -16.41
C ILE A 423 22.00 -13.12 -16.00
N LYS A 424 23.06 -12.85 -15.24
CA LYS A 424 23.96 -13.90 -14.72
C LYS A 424 23.22 -14.87 -13.80
N LYS A 425 22.44 -14.35 -12.84
CA LYS A 425 21.65 -15.16 -11.89
C LYS A 425 20.63 -16.04 -12.62
N ARG A 426 19.87 -15.48 -13.57
CA ARG A 426 18.91 -16.24 -14.40
C ARG A 426 19.61 -17.28 -15.28
N ALA A 427 20.82 -17.02 -15.76
CA ALA A 427 21.61 -17.98 -16.53
C ALA A 427 22.14 -19.13 -15.65
N GLU A 428 22.42 -18.87 -14.38
CA GLU A 428 22.88 -19.86 -13.41
C GLU A 428 21.73 -20.73 -12.89
N GLU A 429 20.56 -20.14 -12.60
CA GLU A 429 19.34 -20.88 -12.25
C GLU A 429 18.90 -21.83 -13.37
N LYS A 430 19.05 -21.42 -14.65
CA LYS A 430 18.81 -22.28 -15.83
C LYS A 430 19.86 -23.37 -16.06
N ARG A 431 21.02 -23.31 -15.41
CA ARG A 431 22.05 -24.37 -15.45
C ARG A 431 21.87 -25.40 -14.34
N VAL A 432 21.12 -25.05 -13.29
CA VAL A 432 20.86 -25.90 -12.13
C VAL A 432 19.51 -26.65 -12.27
N GLN A 433 18.61 -26.16 -13.14
CA GLN A 433 17.48 -26.93 -13.70
C GLN A 433 17.93 -27.75 -14.91
#